data_AF-A0A534F4Q0-F1
#
_entry.id   AF-A0A534F4Q0-F1
#
_cell.length_a   1.000
_cell.length_b   1.000
_cell.length_c   1.000
_cell.angle_alpha   90.00
_cell.angle_beta   90.00
_cell.angle_gamma   90.00
#
_symmetry.space_group_name_H-M   'P 1'
#
loop_
_entity.id
_entity.type
_entity.pdbx_description
1 polymer ?
#
loop_
_entity_poly.entity_id
_entity_poly.type
_entity_poly.pdbx_seq_one_letter_code
_entity_poly.pdbx_strand_id
1 'polypeptide(L)'
;MHAPRELLQQLLERRDLSEAQAGDLLAQLTDPELPPAMAGALLAALSTKGVVADELRGLALSMRRLARRPEIPAGVRAIDIVGTGGDGSGSLNISTGTALLTAACGVPVVKHGNRSVSSRCGSADVLEALGLTIPPDARSAAASLEATGFTFLFAPHYHPATARVAPVRAALGVRTVFNILGPLVNPAQPPLHLVGAFSLEVAGLMADTFQGLPIERAFVVHGAEGWDEPTPVGPFTMFDVRPGQVSRSVRSPEQYGLERCRPADLAGGNAAHNARSLEAVLSGQERGAHRDCLLLGTALALELHGATQDPLEGVARAAAAIDSGAARRVLEALRRGRS
;
A
#
# COMPACT_ATOMS: atom_id res chain seq x y z
N MET A 1 -6.27 -13.74 -26.66
CA MET A 1 -5.26 -12.73 -26.32
C MET A 1 -5.23 -11.72 -27.45
N HIS A 2 -5.57 -10.47 -27.18
CA HIS A 2 -5.57 -9.39 -28.18
C HIS A 2 -4.14 -9.08 -28.65
N ALA A 3 -3.97 -8.68 -29.91
CA ALA A 3 -2.65 -8.40 -30.45
C ALA A 3 -2.10 -7.06 -29.91
N PRO A 4 -0.81 -6.94 -29.56
CA PRO A 4 -0.23 -5.70 -29.03
C PRO A 4 -0.48 -4.47 -29.92
N ARG A 5 -0.43 -4.67 -31.25
CA ARG A 5 -0.69 -3.60 -32.23
C ARG A 5 -2.12 -3.07 -32.16
N GLU A 6 -3.11 -3.95 -31.97
CA GLU A 6 -4.53 -3.55 -31.90
C GLU A 6 -4.80 -2.75 -30.63
N LEU A 7 -4.25 -3.21 -29.50
CA LEU A 7 -4.31 -2.50 -28.22
C LEU A 7 -3.66 -1.12 -28.33
N LEU A 8 -2.47 -1.03 -28.95
CA LEU A 8 -1.79 0.25 -29.17
C LEU A 8 -2.63 1.19 -30.04
N GLN A 9 -3.19 0.71 -31.15
CA GLN A 9 -4.03 1.53 -32.04
C GLN A 9 -5.25 2.10 -31.29
N GLN A 10 -5.94 1.26 -30.50
CA GLN A 10 -7.07 1.69 -29.69
C GLN A 10 -6.70 2.76 -28.66
N LEU A 11 -5.55 2.60 -27.98
CA LEU A 11 -5.04 3.58 -27.02
C LEU A 11 -4.65 4.91 -27.69
N LEU A 12 -4.02 4.86 -28.88
CA LEU A 12 -3.66 6.05 -29.65
C LEU A 12 -4.89 6.85 -30.13
N GLU A 13 -6.00 6.15 -30.37
CA GLU A 13 -7.30 6.76 -30.67
C GLU A 13 -8.04 7.27 -29.42
N ARG A 14 -7.39 7.22 -28.25
CA ARG A 14 -7.96 7.60 -26.94
C ARG A 14 -9.24 6.83 -26.58
N ARG A 15 -9.34 5.58 -27.02
CA ARG A 15 -10.43 4.68 -26.66
C ARG A 15 -10.01 3.80 -25.48
N ASP A 16 -10.87 3.69 -24.48
CA ASP A 16 -10.64 2.85 -23.31
C ASP A 16 -10.59 1.37 -23.70
N LEU A 17 -9.70 0.62 -23.06
CA LEU A 17 -9.69 -0.83 -23.11
C LEU A 17 -10.76 -1.38 -22.17
N SER A 18 -11.40 -2.48 -22.56
CA SER A 18 -12.20 -3.26 -21.62
C SER A 18 -11.31 -3.90 -20.54
N GLU A 19 -11.91 -4.33 -19.43
CA GLU A 19 -11.19 -5.06 -18.37
C GLU A 19 -10.43 -6.28 -18.91
N ALA A 20 -11.04 -7.03 -19.84
CA ALA A 20 -10.41 -8.19 -20.48
C ALA A 20 -9.21 -7.78 -21.35
N GLN A 21 -9.36 -6.71 -22.15
CA GLN A 21 -8.28 -6.17 -22.98
C GLN A 21 -7.12 -5.65 -22.12
N ALA A 22 -7.41 -5.00 -21.00
CA ALA A 22 -6.39 -4.54 -20.06
C ALA A 22 -5.68 -5.71 -19.35
N GLY A 23 -6.41 -6.80 -19.05
CA GLY A 23 -5.80 -8.03 -18.56
C GLY A 23 -4.83 -8.67 -19.56
N ASP A 24 -5.21 -8.70 -20.84
CA ASP A 24 -4.33 -9.12 -21.95
C ASP A 24 -3.14 -8.18 -22.12
N LEU A 25 -3.35 -6.86 -22.00
CA LEU A 25 -2.26 -5.87 -22.06
C LEU A 25 -1.19 -6.17 -21.00
N LEU A 26 -1.58 -6.48 -19.75
CA LEU A 26 -0.58 -6.83 -18.74
C LEU A 26 0.17 -8.12 -19.09
N ALA A 27 -0.55 -9.14 -19.57
CA ALA A 27 0.08 -10.39 -19.99
C ALA A 27 1.16 -10.12 -21.06
N GLN A 28 0.84 -9.30 -22.07
CA GLN A 28 1.78 -8.86 -23.10
C GLN A 28 2.96 -8.08 -22.50
N LEU A 29 2.72 -7.12 -21.61
CA LEU A 29 3.78 -6.32 -20.97
C LEU A 29 4.75 -7.16 -20.12
N THR A 30 4.36 -8.37 -19.74
CA THR A 30 5.20 -9.30 -18.97
C THR A 30 5.73 -10.47 -19.80
N ASP A 31 5.41 -10.52 -21.09
CA ASP A 31 5.91 -11.50 -22.05
C ASP A 31 7.34 -11.14 -22.48
N PRO A 32 8.33 -12.06 -22.38
CA PRO A 32 9.70 -11.81 -22.85
C PRO A 32 9.80 -11.54 -24.36
N GLU A 33 8.84 -11.97 -25.18
CA GLU A 33 8.85 -11.79 -26.63
C GLU A 33 8.31 -10.43 -27.08
N LEU A 34 7.71 -9.64 -26.18
CA LEU A 34 7.22 -8.31 -26.51
C LEU A 34 8.41 -7.35 -26.73
N PRO A 35 8.55 -6.71 -27.91
CA PRO A 35 9.64 -5.79 -28.14
C PRO A 35 9.61 -4.60 -27.16
N PRO A 36 10.76 -4.18 -26.58
CA PRO A 36 10.80 -3.07 -25.62
C PRO A 36 10.19 -1.76 -26.13
N ALA A 37 10.35 -1.47 -27.43
CA ALA A 37 9.75 -0.30 -28.08
C ALA A 37 8.20 -0.37 -28.06
N MET A 38 7.63 -1.55 -28.27
CA MET A 38 6.18 -1.77 -28.21
C MET A 38 5.67 -1.63 -26.76
N ALA A 39 6.37 -2.21 -25.79
CA ALA A 39 6.04 -2.05 -24.38
C ALA A 39 6.06 -0.57 -23.95
N GLY A 40 7.08 0.18 -24.36
CA GLY A 40 7.18 1.62 -24.11
C GLY A 40 6.03 2.41 -24.76
N ALA A 41 5.70 2.10 -26.01
CA ALA A 41 4.59 2.74 -26.73
C ALA A 41 3.24 2.48 -26.06
N LEU A 42 2.95 1.24 -25.65
CA LEU A 42 1.73 0.87 -24.95
C LEU A 42 1.59 1.61 -23.61
N LEU A 43 2.67 1.67 -22.82
CA LEU A 43 2.66 2.37 -21.54
C LEU A 43 2.46 3.88 -21.72
N ALA A 44 3.18 4.49 -22.68
CA ALA A 44 3.03 5.91 -22.97
C ALA A 44 1.63 6.25 -23.50
N ALA A 45 1.07 5.43 -24.39
CA ALA A 45 -0.26 5.62 -24.93
C ALA A 45 -1.34 5.50 -23.85
N LEU A 46 -1.26 4.47 -23.00
CA LEU A 46 -2.18 4.29 -21.87
C LEU A 46 -2.10 5.46 -20.89
N SER A 47 -0.89 5.91 -20.53
CA SER A 47 -0.71 7.05 -19.63
C SER A 47 -1.21 8.37 -20.22
N THR A 48 -1.02 8.60 -21.52
CA THR A 48 -1.47 9.83 -22.18
C THR A 48 -2.99 9.85 -22.40
N LYS A 49 -3.60 8.69 -22.62
CA LYS A 49 -5.07 8.54 -22.67
C LYS A 49 -5.71 8.88 -21.32
N GLY A 50 -5.05 8.52 -20.23
CA GLY A 50 -5.62 8.48 -18.89
C GLY A 50 -6.19 7.09 -18.62
N VAL A 51 -5.89 6.53 -17.45
CA VAL A 51 -6.32 5.17 -17.06
C VAL A 51 -7.71 5.23 -16.45
N VAL A 52 -8.62 4.35 -16.88
CA VAL A 52 -9.95 4.21 -16.25
C VAL A 52 -10.01 2.99 -15.34
N ALA A 53 -11.02 2.94 -14.45
CA ALA A 53 -11.13 1.92 -13.40
C ALA A 53 -11.16 0.48 -13.94
N ASP A 54 -11.84 0.26 -15.06
CA ASP A 54 -11.93 -1.06 -15.71
C ASP A 54 -10.57 -1.55 -16.21
N GLU A 55 -9.76 -0.64 -16.76
CA GLU A 55 -8.41 -0.95 -17.21
C GLU A 55 -7.51 -1.28 -16.01
N LEU A 56 -7.54 -0.44 -14.98
CA LEU A 56 -6.74 -0.65 -13.78
C LEU A 56 -7.11 -1.96 -13.07
N ARG A 57 -8.40 -2.31 -13.05
CA ARG A 57 -8.91 -3.57 -12.52
C ARG A 57 -8.42 -4.77 -13.34
N GLY A 58 -8.51 -4.70 -14.67
CA GLY A 58 -8.05 -5.77 -15.57
C GLY A 58 -6.55 -6.04 -15.42
N LEU A 59 -5.75 -4.96 -15.36
CA LEU A 59 -4.32 -5.03 -15.05
C LEU A 59 -4.09 -5.66 -13.67
N ALA A 60 -4.73 -5.16 -12.60
CA ALA A 60 -4.54 -5.67 -11.24
C ALA A 60 -4.89 -7.16 -11.10
N LEU A 61 -6.02 -7.60 -11.67
CA LEU A 61 -6.45 -9.00 -11.67
C LEU A 61 -5.46 -9.89 -12.42
N SER A 62 -4.98 -9.43 -13.58
CA SER A 62 -3.95 -10.15 -14.34
C SER A 62 -2.64 -10.26 -13.55
N MET A 63 -2.24 -9.20 -12.84
CA MET A 63 -1.03 -9.19 -12.03
C MET A 63 -1.13 -10.15 -10.84
N ARG A 64 -2.31 -10.20 -10.19
CA ARG A 64 -2.62 -11.16 -9.11
C ARG A 64 -2.61 -12.61 -9.59
N ARG A 65 -2.99 -12.89 -10.84
CA ARG A 65 -2.91 -14.25 -11.43
C ARG A 65 -1.47 -14.68 -11.69
N LEU A 66 -0.62 -13.76 -12.14
CA LEU A 66 0.81 -14.02 -12.41
C LEU A 66 1.68 -14.04 -11.14
N ALA A 67 1.13 -13.62 -9.99
CA ALA A 67 1.86 -13.57 -8.75
C ALA A 67 2.11 -14.97 -8.16
N ARG A 68 3.24 -15.13 -7.48
CA ARG A 68 3.42 -16.25 -6.54
C ARG A 68 2.40 -16.10 -5.41
N ARG A 69 1.83 -17.19 -4.91
CA ARG A 69 0.88 -17.13 -3.80
C ARG A 69 1.58 -17.44 -2.47
N PRO A 70 1.38 -16.62 -1.43
CA PRO A 70 1.80 -16.98 -0.09
C PRO A 70 0.87 -18.08 0.47
N GLU A 71 1.34 -18.83 1.46
CA GLU A 71 0.56 -19.89 2.12
C GLU A 71 -0.25 -19.34 3.31
N ILE A 72 -0.80 -18.13 3.16
CA ILE A 72 -1.66 -17.54 4.19
C ILE A 72 -2.99 -18.32 4.21
N PRO A 73 -3.46 -18.79 5.39
CA PRO A 73 -4.72 -19.53 5.48
C PRO A 73 -5.90 -18.75 4.90
N ALA A 74 -6.78 -19.47 4.19
CA ALA A 74 -8.03 -18.88 3.72
C ALA A 74 -8.90 -18.43 4.91
N GLY A 75 -9.62 -17.32 4.74
CA GLY A 75 -10.53 -16.80 5.76
C GLY A 75 -9.86 -15.91 6.82
N VAL A 76 -8.53 -15.74 6.81
CA VAL A 76 -7.89 -14.72 7.65
C VAL A 76 -8.38 -13.35 7.20
N ARG A 77 -9.08 -12.65 8.09
CA ARG A 77 -9.62 -11.31 7.83
C ARG A 77 -8.55 -10.23 8.03
N ALA A 78 -7.48 -10.32 7.23
CA ALA A 78 -6.33 -9.44 7.30
C ALA A 78 -6.55 -8.09 6.60
N ILE A 79 -5.71 -7.11 6.97
CA ILE A 79 -5.63 -5.79 6.34
C ILE A 79 -4.31 -5.63 5.59
N ASP A 80 -4.34 -5.04 4.40
CA ASP A 80 -3.16 -4.39 3.80
C ASP A 80 -3.17 -2.89 4.08
N ILE A 81 -2.03 -2.33 4.50
CA ILE A 81 -1.86 -0.89 4.77
C ILE A 81 -0.71 -0.40 3.91
N VAL A 82 -0.99 0.32 2.84
CA VAL A 82 -0.02 0.63 1.79
C VAL A 82 -0.36 1.93 1.08
N GLY A 83 0.64 2.62 0.54
CA GLY A 83 0.46 3.81 -0.28
C GLY A 83 0.94 3.57 -1.71
N THR A 84 0.47 4.39 -2.65
CA THR A 84 1.05 4.45 -4.00
C THR A 84 2.51 4.90 -3.98
N GLY A 85 2.92 5.65 -2.95
CA GLY A 85 4.17 6.39 -2.89
C GLY A 85 4.24 7.51 -3.93
N GLY A 86 5.35 8.25 -3.93
CA GLY A 86 5.58 9.31 -4.92
C GLY A 86 4.75 10.57 -4.68
N ASP A 87 4.24 10.76 -3.47
CA ASP A 87 3.70 12.03 -2.97
C ASP A 87 4.76 13.14 -2.88
N GLY A 88 6.04 12.76 -2.80
CA GLY A 88 7.15 13.70 -2.70
C GLY A 88 7.34 14.30 -1.30
N SER A 89 6.62 13.79 -0.29
CA SER A 89 6.69 14.31 1.09
C SER A 89 8.07 14.08 1.73
N GLY A 90 8.76 13.01 1.32
CA GLY A 90 10.02 12.60 1.93
C GLY A 90 9.86 12.25 3.41
N SER A 91 8.67 11.78 3.79
CA SER A 91 8.26 11.54 5.17
C SER A 91 8.89 10.31 5.81
N LEU A 92 8.63 10.15 7.12
CA LEU A 92 8.84 8.90 7.85
C LEU A 92 7.99 7.77 7.25
N ASN A 93 8.36 6.50 7.48
CA ASN A 93 7.62 5.35 6.92
C ASN A 93 6.29 5.08 7.64
N ILE A 94 5.34 6.01 7.54
CA ILE A 94 4.05 6.02 8.24
C ILE A 94 3.26 4.74 7.99
N SER A 95 3.04 4.35 6.73
CA SER A 95 2.29 3.12 6.42
C SER A 95 2.94 1.84 6.98
N THR A 96 4.25 1.83 7.23
CA THR A 96 4.94 0.69 7.85
C THR A 96 4.75 0.70 9.36
N GLY A 97 4.85 1.86 9.99
CA GLY A 97 4.58 2.00 11.42
C GLY A 97 3.13 1.71 11.78
N THR A 98 2.18 2.22 10.99
CA THR A 98 0.75 1.95 11.15
C THR A 98 0.46 0.46 11.03
N ALA A 99 1.10 -0.25 10.09
CA ALA A 99 0.94 -1.69 9.91
C ALA A 99 1.43 -2.49 11.13
N LEU A 100 2.60 -2.16 11.66
CA LEU A 100 3.15 -2.82 12.85
C LEU A 100 2.30 -2.53 14.10
N LEU A 101 1.84 -1.29 14.27
CA LEU A 101 1.00 -0.90 15.38
C LEU A 101 -0.40 -1.54 15.30
N THR A 102 -0.98 -1.64 14.11
CA THR A 102 -2.24 -2.35 13.87
C THR A 102 -2.15 -3.83 14.25
N ALA A 103 -1.05 -4.51 13.91
CA ALA A 103 -0.78 -5.88 14.36
C ALA A 103 -0.68 -5.97 15.88
N ALA A 104 -0.04 -4.99 16.53
CA ALA A 104 0.03 -4.93 17.99
C ALA A 104 -1.32 -4.68 18.67
N CYS A 105 -2.31 -4.14 17.95
CA CYS A 105 -3.70 -4.05 18.40
C CYS A 105 -4.51 -5.34 18.17
N GLY A 106 -3.88 -6.41 17.68
CA GLY A 106 -4.50 -7.73 17.48
C GLY A 106 -5.21 -7.92 16.14
N VAL A 107 -5.03 -7.01 15.18
CA VAL A 107 -5.60 -7.15 13.83
C VAL A 107 -4.55 -7.77 12.90
N PRO A 108 -4.84 -8.87 12.17
CA PRO A 108 -3.88 -9.46 11.25
C PRO A 108 -3.52 -8.50 10.11
N VAL A 109 -2.23 -8.30 9.86
CA VAL A 109 -1.73 -7.41 8.80
C VAL A 109 -0.87 -8.18 7.82
N VAL A 110 -1.24 -8.12 6.55
CA VAL A 110 -0.48 -8.70 5.43
C VAL A 110 -0.05 -7.57 4.52
N LYS A 111 1.06 -6.92 4.87
CA LYS A 111 1.54 -5.73 4.17
C LYS A 111 2.23 -6.12 2.87
N HIS A 112 1.77 -5.60 1.75
CA HIS A 112 2.51 -5.69 0.49
C HIS A 112 3.41 -4.46 0.32
N GLY A 113 4.66 -4.66 -0.11
CA GLY A 113 5.57 -3.54 -0.23
C GLY A 113 6.81 -3.82 -1.07
N ASN A 114 7.56 -2.77 -1.32
CA ASN A 114 8.75 -2.80 -2.16
C ASN A 114 9.89 -1.98 -1.52
N ARG A 115 11.07 -2.08 -2.12
CA ARG A 115 12.16 -1.12 -1.89
C ARG A 115 11.85 0.20 -2.57
N SER A 116 12.48 1.27 -2.08
CA SER A 116 12.31 2.56 -2.74
C SER A 116 12.86 2.54 -4.17
N VAL A 117 12.12 3.19 -5.09
CA VAL A 117 12.60 3.58 -6.42
C VAL A 117 12.74 5.11 -6.54
N SER A 118 12.00 5.88 -5.71
CA SER A 118 11.92 7.35 -5.80
C SER A 118 11.96 8.08 -4.44
N SER A 119 11.68 7.42 -3.31
CA SER A 119 11.82 7.98 -1.96
C SER A 119 13.21 7.71 -1.37
N ARG A 120 13.55 8.33 -0.24
CA ARG A 120 14.82 8.07 0.46
C ARG A 120 14.85 6.71 1.16
N CYS A 121 13.70 6.09 1.39
CA CYS A 121 13.56 4.82 2.11
C CYS A 121 12.22 4.14 1.81
N GLY A 122 12.25 2.89 1.30
CA GLY A 122 11.06 2.07 1.07
C GLY A 122 10.67 1.26 2.31
N SER A 123 9.52 0.61 2.26
CA SER A 123 9.03 -0.22 3.37
C SER A 123 9.95 -1.42 3.63
N ALA A 124 10.47 -2.07 2.59
CA ALA A 124 11.45 -3.15 2.76
C ALA A 124 12.74 -2.65 3.43
N ASP A 125 13.22 -1.47 3.03
CA ASP A 125 14.49 -0.91 3.52
C ASP A 125 14.41 -0.53 5.02
N VAL A 126 13.29 0.05 5.46
CA VAL A 126 13.09 0.38 6.89
C VAL A 126 12.89 -0.88 7.73
N LEU A 127 12.21 -1.90 7.22
CA LEU A 127 12.00 -3.16 7.94
C LEU A 127 13.35 -3.87 8.18
N GLU A 128 14.21 -3.94 7.17
CA GLU A 128 15.56 -4.50 7.33
C GLU A 128 16.42 -3.68 8.29
N ALA A 129 16.34 -2.34 8.22
CA ALA A 129 17.05 -1.44 9.13
C ALA A 129 16.56 -1.55 10.60
N LEU A 130 15.31 -1.95 10.82
CA LEU A 130 14.78 -2.34 12.13
C LEU A 130 15.25 -3.71 12.59
N GLY A 131 16.03 -4.43 11.79
CA GLY A 131 16.51 -5.79 12.08
C GLY A 131 15.48 -6.88 11.81
N LEU A 132 14.40 -6.59 11.07
CA LEU A 132 13.35 -7.56 10.76
C LEU A 132 13.81 -8.45 9.60
N THR A 133 13.41 -9.72 9.62
CA THR A 133 13.60 -10.63 8.48
C THR A 133 12.41 -10.49 7.55
N ILE A 134 12.66 -10.08 6.30
CA ILE A 134 11.66 -10.20 5.24
C ILE A 134 11.48 -11.69 4.93
N PRO A 135 10.26 -12.25 5.05
CA PRO A 135 10.03 -13.66 4.74
C PRO A 135 10.50 -14.01 3.32
N PRO A 136 11.42 -14.99 3.16
CA PRO A 136 11.98 -15.33 1.85
C PRO A 136 11.03 -16.15 0.97
N ASP A 137 9.99 -16.75 1.55
CA ASP A 137 9.08 -17.65 0.85
C ASP A 137 7.63 -17.66 1.43
N ALA A 138 6.77 -18.43 0.78
CA ALA A 138 5.35 -18.53 1.12
C ALA A 138 5.09 -19.08 2.54
N ARG A 139 5.89 -20.04 3.01
CA ARG A 139 5.73 -20.70 4.32
C ARG A 139 6.16 -19.80 5.46
N SER A 140 7.32 -19.17 5.31
CA SER A 140 7.82 -18.18 6.27
C SER A 140 6.90 -16.97 6.38
N ALA A 141 6.26 -16.55 5.29
CA ALA A 141 5.27 -15.49 5.33
C ALA A 141 4.04 -15.87 6.18
N ALA A 142 3.56 -17.11 6.08
CA ALA A 142 2.46 -17.64 6.88
C ALA A 142 2.84 -17.78 8.36
N ALA A 143 4.01 -18.36 8.65
CA ALA A 143 4.52 -18.53 10.01
C ALA A 143 4.71 -17.17 10.72
N SER A 144 5.20 -16.14 10.00
CA SER A 144 5.32 -14.78 10.54
C SER A 144 3.94 -14.22 10.94
N LEU A 145 2.95 -14.36 10.06
CA LEU A 145 1.60 -13.88 10.32
C LEU A 145 0.98 -14.58 11.54
N GLU A 146 1.11 -15.90 11.62
CA GLU A 146 0.60 -16.70 12.73
C GLU A 146 1.25 -16.32 14.06
N ALA A 147 2.58 -16.14 14.08
CA ALA A 147 3.32 -15.86 15.30
C ALA A 147 3.15 -14.43 15.82
N THR A 148 2.96 -13.44 14.94
CA THR A 148 3.05 -12.02 15.33
C THR A 148 1.85 -11.18 14.90
N GLY A 149 0.90 -11.74 14.17
CA GLY A 149 -0.18 -10.98 13.54
C GLY A 149 0.28 -10.08 12.39
N PHE A 150 1.54 -10.20 11.94
CA PHE A 150 2.11 -9.38 10.88
C PHE A 150 2.95 -10.23 9.93
N THR A 151 2.81 -9.98 8.62
CA THR A 151 3.75 -10.46 7.62
C THR A 151 3.95 -9.42 6.54
N PHE A 152 5.10 -9.48 5.88
CA PHE A 152 5.46 -8.60 4.78
C PHE A 152 5.70 -9.41 3.52
N LEU A 153 5.02 -9.02 2.44
CA LEU A 153 5.14 -9.66 1.14
C LEU A 153 5.98 -8.75 0.23
N PHE A 154 7.19 -9.19 -0.08
CA PHE A 154 8.14 -8.40 -0.86
C PHE A 154 7.84 -8.47 -2.36
N ALA A 155 7.44 -7.34 -2.96
CA ALA A 155 6.92 -7.28 -4.32
C ALA A 155 7.80 -7.95 -5.39
N PRO A 156 9.15 -7.76 -5.42
CA PRO A 156 10.00 -8.44 -6.41
C PRO A 156 10.01 -9.97 -6.29
N HIS A 157 9.83 -10.51 -5.07
CA HIS A 157 9.69 -11.96 -4.88
C HIS A 157 8.35 -12.46 -5.41
N TYR A 158 7.26 -11.76 -5.09
CA TYR A 158 5.90 -12.21 -5.39
C TYR A 158 5.43 -11.88 -6.81
N HIS A 159 6.01 -10.88 -7.47
CA HIS A 159 5.67 -10.46 -8.83
C HIS A 159 6.87 -10.57 -9.79
N PRO A 160 7.47 -11.76 -9.98
CA PRO A 160 8.68 -11.93 -10.78
C PRO A 160 8.47 -11.52 -12.25
N ALA A 161 7.24 -11.62 -12.76
CA ALA A 161 6.86 -11.19 -14.11
C ALA A 161 7.15 -9.71 -14.37
N THR A 162 7.12 -8.85 -13.33
CA THR A 162 7.40 -7.42 -13.47
C THR A 162 8.87 -7.10 -13.79
N ALA A 163 9.79 -8.04 -13.56
CA ALA A 163 11.19 -7.87 -13.94
C ALA A 163 11.36 -7.64 -15.45
N ARG A 164 10.42 -8.12 -16.28
CA ARG A 164 10.43 -7.96 -17.74
C ARG A 164 10.17 -6.53 -18.18
N VAL A 165 9.25 -5.83 -17.50
CA VAL A 165 8.90 -4.44 -17.83
C VAL A 165 9.78 -3.41 -17.09
N ALA A 166 10.56 -3.84 -16.10
CA ALA A 166 11.39 -2.96 -15.29
C ALA A 166 12.41 -2.13 -16.12
N PRO A 167 13.16 -2.69 -17.09
CA PRO A 167 14.06 -1.90 -17.94
C PRO A 167 13.34 -0.84 -18.76
N VAL A 168 12.15 -1.16 -19.29
CA VAL A 168 11.33 -0.20 -20.06
C VAL A 168 10.87 0.94 -19.16
N ARG A 169 10.39 0.62 -17.95
CA ARG A 169 9.99 1.64 -16.97
C ARG A 169 11.16 2.54 -16.57
N ALA A 170 12.35 1.97 -16.37
CA ALA A 170 13.55 2.73 -16.06
C ALA A 170 13.95 3.66 -17.21
N ALA A 171 13.87 3.19 -18.45
CA ALA A 171 14.15 4.00 -19.64
C ALA A 171 13.13 5.13 -19.86
N LEU A 172 11.84 4.88 -19.59
CA LEU A 172 10.79 5.90 -19.66
C LEU A 172 10.99 7.01 -18.62
N GLY A 173 11.41 6.67 -17.40
CA GLY A 173 11.71 7.65 -16.35
C GLY A 173 10.52 8.50 -15.87
N VAL A 174 9.30 8.15 -16.29
CA VAL A 174 8.07 8.88 -15.96
C VAL A 174 7.04 7.97 -15.29
N ARG A 175 6.04 8.57 -14.64
CA ARG A 175 4.94 7.82 -14.01
C ARG A 175 4.11 7.12 -15.07
N THR A 176 3.76 5.86 -14.80
CA THR A 176 2.86 5.04 -15.62
C THR A 176 1.83 4.36 -14.72
N VAL A 177 0.95 3.55 -15.30
CA VAL A 177 -0.03 2.76 -14.53
C VAL A 177 0.62 1.87 -13.44
N PHE A 178 1.88 1.46 -13.63
CA PHE A 178 2.63 0.70 -12.62
C PHE A 178 2.89 1.47 -11.31
N ASN A 179 2.80 2.80 -11.31
CA ASN A 179 2.93 3.60 -10.09
C ASN A 179 1.70 3.51 -9.17
N ILE A 180 0.54 3.12 -9.72
CA ILE A 180 -0.72 3.01 -8.96
C ILE A 180 -1.21 1.56 -8.83
N LEU A 181 -0.58 0.61 -9.52
CA LEU A 181 -0.91 -0.82 -9.44
C LEU A 181 -0.53 -1.47 -8.10
N GLY A 182 0.56 -1.01 -7.46
CA GLY A 182 1.15 -1.68 -6.27
C GLY A 182 0.15 -2.01 -5.15
N PRO A 183 -0.66 -1.05 -4.69
CA PRO A 183 -1.68 -1.29 -3.66
C PRO A 183 -2.80 -2.27 -4.06
N LEU A 184 -3.02 -2.46 -5.36
CA LEU A 184 -4.11 -3.28 -5.88
C LEU A 184 -3.71 -4.74 -6.07
N VAL A 185 -2.43 -5.10 -5.92
CA VAL A 185 -1.90 -6.39 -6.37
C VAL A 185 -1.31 -7.26 -5.27
N ASN A 186 -1.62 -6.97 -4.00
CA ASN A 186 -1.21 -7.82 -2.88
C ASN A 186 -1.53 -9.30 -3.17
N PRO A 187 -0.51 -10.19 -3.21
CA PRO A 187 -0.68 -11.57 -3.68
C PRO A 187 -1.48 -12.45 -2.70
N ALA A 188 -1.59 -12.05 -1.42
CA ALA A 188 -2.47 -12.70 -0.45
C ALA A 188 -3.94 -12.30 -0.61
N GLN A 189 -4.24 -11.22 -1.33
CA GLN A 189 -5.59 -10.70 -1.56
C GLN A 189 -6.39 -10.53 -0.24
N PRO A 190 -5.88 -9.75 0.73
CA PRO A 190 -6.61 -9.54 1.98
C PRO A 190 -7.99 -8.91 1.71
N PRO A 191 -9.01 -9.23 2.50
CA PRO A 191 -10.36 -8.69 2.30
C PRO A 191 -10.46 -7.20 2.61
N LEU A 192 -9.51 -6.64 3.37
CA LEU A 192 -9.51 -5.27 3.83
C LEU A 192 -8.27 -4.50 3.36
N HIS A 193 -8.46 -3.26 2.93
CA HIS A 193 -7.38 -2.42 2.40
C HIS A 193 -7.46 -0.99 2.92
N LEU A 194 -6.40 -0.50 3.58
CA LEU A 194 -6.20 0.93 3.85
C LEU A 194 -5.12 1.44 2.90
N VAL A 195 -5.54 2.25 1.93
CA VAL A 195 -4.72 2.60 0.77
C VAL A 195 -4.56 4.10 0.62
N GLY A 196 -3.30 4.52 0.59
CA GLY A 196 -2.88 5.87 0.29
C GLY A 196 -2.75 6.18 -1.19
N ALA A 197 -3.19 7.36 -1.62
CA ALA A 197 -2.96 7.87 -2.98
C ALA A 197 -2.36 9.28 -2.99
N PHE A 198 -1.35 9.51 -3.84
CA PHE A 198 -0.62 10.80 -3.93
C PHE A 198 -1.45 11.95 -4.52
N SER A 199 -2.61 11.69 -5.09
CA SER A 199 -3.54 12.72 -5.57
C SER A 199 -4.99 12.29 -5.37
N LEU A 200 -5.88 13.27 -5.23
CA LEU A 200 -7.31 13.04 -5.12
C LEU A 200 -7.90 12.30 -6.34
N GLU A 201 -7.38 12.58 -7.54
CA GLU A 201 -7.79 11.91 -8.78
C GLU A 201 -7.42 10.42 -8.75
N VAL A 202 -6.19 10.10 -8.34
CA VAL A 202 -5.74 8.71 -8.19
C VAL A 202 -6.52 8.01 -7.08
N ALA A 203 -6.82 8.70 -5.97
CA ALA A 203 -7.67 8.16 -4.91
C ALA A 203 -9.06 7.77 -5.43
N GLY A 204 -9.69 8.63 -6.24
CA GLY A 204 -10.97 8.34 -6.89
C GLY A 204 -10.89 7.15 -7.84
N LEU A 205 -9.90 7.14 -8.75
CA LEU A 205 -9.67 6.03 -9.68
C LEU A 205 -9.46 4.69 -8.95
N MET A 206 -8.68 4.69 -7.86
CA MET A 206 -8.45 3.50 -7.05
C MET A 206 -9.71 3.06 -6.32
N ALA A 207 -10.50 4.00 -5.79
CA ALA A 207 -11.78 3.68 -5.15
C ALA A 207 -12.76 3.01 -6.13
N ASP A 208 -12.90 3.57 -7.33
CA ASP A 208 -13.72 3.00 -8.41
C ASP A 208 -13.19 1.65 -8.90
N THR A 209 -11.87 1.43 -8.83
CA THR A 209 -11.26 0.13 -9.14
C THR A 209 -11.58 -0.90 -8.05
N PHE A 210 -11.42 -0.53 -6.78
CA PHE A 210 -11.68 -1.41 -5.64
C PHE A 210 -13.13 -1.87 -5.56
N GLN A 211 -14.11 -1.06 -5.96
CA GLN A 211 -15.53 -1.44 -5.92
C GLN A 211 -15.85 -2.68 -6.76
N GLY A 212 -15.04 -2.96 -7.79
CA GLY A 212 -15.18 -4.13 -8.67
C GLY A 212 -14.21 -5.28 -8.33
N LEU A 213 -13.32 -5.11 -7.35
CA LEU A 213 -12.42 -6.17 -6.90
C LEU A 213 -13.10 -7.07 -5.86
N PRO A 214 -12.68 -8.34 -5.74
CA PRO A 214 -13.19 -9.25 -4.71
C PRO A 214 -12.60 -8.90 -3.34
N ILE A 215 -13.12 -7.83 -2.73
CA ILE A 215 -12.76 -7.33 -1.40
C ILE A 215 -14.00 -7.23 -0.51
N GLU A 216 -13.81 -7.13 0.80
CA GLU A 216 -14.89 -6.83 1.73
C GLU A 216 -15.09 -5.31 1.88
N ARG A 217 -14.00 -4.58 2.14
CA ARG A 217 -14.03 -3.13 2.32
C ARG A 217 -12.65 -2.51 2.09
N ALA A 218 -12.59 -1.31 1.53
CA ALA A 218 -11.35 -0.54 1.44
C ALA A 218 -11.56 0.92 1.85
N PHE A 219 -10.58 1.49 2.54
CA PHE A 219 -10.45 2.92 2.72
C PHE A 219 -9.36 3.43 1.79
N VAL A 220 -9.73 4.20 0.78
CA VAL A 220 -8.76 4.91 -0.06
C VAL A 220 -8.67 6.35 0.43
N VAL A 221 -7.47 6.80 0.79
CA VAL A 221 -7.24 8.10 1.43
C VAL A 221 -6.28 8.96 0.64
N HIS A 222 -6.51 10.27 0.73
CA HIS A 222 -5.61 11.30 0.23
C HIS A 222 -5.52 12.43 1.26
N GLY A 223 -4.32 12.66 1.80
CA GLY A 223 -4.04 13.64 2.83
C GLY A 223 -3.91 15.06 2.29
N ALA A 224 -4.02 16.05 3.19
CA ALA A 224 -3.61 17.42 2.91
C ALA A 224 -2.18 17.49 2.39
N GLU A 225 -1.84 18.56 1.67
CA GLU A 225 -0.50 18.77 1.08
C GLU A 225 -0.05 17.67 0.09
N GLY A 226 -0.98 16.86 -0.43
CA GLY A 226 -0.68 15.85 -1.44
C GLY A 226 -0.25 14.48 -0.89
N TRP A 227 -0.30 14.28 0.43
CA TRP A 227 0.20 13.07 1.07
C TRP A 227 -0.62 11.84 0.69
N ASP A 228 0.05 10.70 0.52
CA ASP A 228 -0.61 9.41 0.39
C ASP A 228 -0.82 8.73 1.75
N GLU A 229 -0.93 9.50 2.82
CA GLU A 229 -1.32 9.04 4.14
C GLU A 229 -2.29 10.01 4.82
N PRO A 230 -3.14 9.51 5.75
CA PRO A 230 -3.81 10.38 6.70
C PRO A 230 -2.78 10.84 7.74
N THR A 231 -2.59 12.16 7.88
CA THR A 231 -1.62 12.73 8.82
C THR A 231 -2.24 13.82 9.68
N PRO A 232 -1.66 14.11 10.87
CA PRO A 232 -2.09 15.25 11.68
C PRO A 232 -1.82 16.62 11.05
N VAL A 233 -1.15 16.69 9.89
CA VAL A 233 -0.91 17.97 9.19
C VAL A 233 -2.21 18.68 8.83
N GLY A 234 -3.23 17.91 8.43
CA GLY A 234 -4.50 18.50 8.03
C GLY A 234 -5.58 17.49 7.68
N PRO A 235 -6.70 17.96 7.13
CA PRO A 235 -7.80 17.08 6.74
C PRO A 235 -7.37 16.13 5.61
N PHE A 236 -8.04 14.99 5.52
CA PHE A 236 -7.84 14.03 4.45
C PHE A 236 -9.19 13.66 3.83
N THR A 237 -9.19 13.42 2.52
CA THR A 237 -10.34 12.82 1.84
C THR A 237 -10.26 11.32 2.03
N MET A 238 -11.40 10.69 2.33
CA MET A 238 -11.53 9.24 2.44
C MET A 238 -12.67 8.75 1.55
N PHE A 239 -12.38 7.72 0.75
CA PHE A 239 -13.35 6.92 0.04
C PHE A 239 -13.53 5.60 0.79
N ASP A 240 -14.70 5.37 1.35
CA ASP A 240 -15.14 4.09 1.93
C ASP A 240 -15.77 3.24 0.83
N VAL A 241 -15.08 2.18 0.46
CA VAL A 241 -15.39 1.34 -0.70
C VAL A 241 -15.87 -0.02 -0.22
N ARG A 242 -17.01 -0.44 -0.76
CA ARG A 242 -17.57 -1.79 -0.66
C ARG A 242 -17.87 -2.29 -2.07
N PRO A 243 -18.10 -3.60 -2.28
CA PRO A 243 -18.52 -4.10 -3.58
C PRO A 243 -19.71 -3.30 -4.14
N GLY A 244 -19.51 -2.66 -5.30
CA GLY A 244 -20.51 -1.84 -5.98
C GLY A 244 -20.90 -0.51 -5.30
N GLN A 245 -20.18 -0.06 -4.27
CA GLN A 245 -20.49 1.19 -3.58
C GLN A 245 -19.23 1.95 -3.16
N VAL A 246 -19.20 3.25 -3.43
CA VAL A 246 -18.17 4.18 -2.95
C VAL A 246 -18.84 5.34 -2.22
N SER A 247 -18.44 5.59 -0.97
CA SER A 247 -18.86 6.74 -0.18
C SER A 247 -17.68 7.67 0.08
N ARG A 248 -17.80 8.95 -0.28
CA ARG A 248 -16.75 9.95 -0.09
C ARG A 248 -17.03 10.82 1.13
N SER A 249 -16.02 11.04 1.96
CA SER A 249 -16.07 11.96 3.08
C SER A 249 -14.74 12.71 3.25
N VAL A 250 -14.75 13.78 4.05
CA VAL A 250 -13.54 14.47 4.50
C VAL A 250 -13.48 14.35 6.01
N ARG A 251 -12.31 13.97 6.53
CA ARG A 251 -12.05 13.81 7.96
C ARG A 251 -10.88 14.68 8.38
N SER A 252 -10.78 14.95 9.68
CA SER A 252 -9.73 15.80 10.24
C SER A 252 -9.09 15.19 11.48
N PRO A 253 -7.82 15.53 11.80
CA PRO A 253 -7.12 15.00 12.96
C PRO A 253 -7.85 15.27 14.29
N GLU A 254 -8.56 16.39 14.38
CA GLU A 254 -9.31 16.78 15.58
C GLU A 254 -10.47 15.82 15.89
N GLN A 255 -11.06 15.19 14.88
CA GLN A 255 -12.07 14.15 15.06
C GLN A 255 -11.51 12.90 15.76
N TYR A 256 -10.18 12.73 15.72
CA TYR A 256 -9.43 11.68 16.38
C TYR A 256 -8.80 12.16 17.69
N GLY A 257 -9.11 13.39 18.14
CA GLY A 257 -8.55 13.98 19.36
C GLY A 257 -7.07 14.33 19.24
N LEU A 258 -6.56 14.49 18.02
CA LEU A 258 -5.15 14.78 17.74
C LEU A 258 -4.95 16.26 17.40
N GLU A 259 -3.87 16.84 17.90
CA GLU A 259 -3.43 18.18 17.53
C GLU A 259 -2.77 18.19 16.15
N ARG A 260 -2.81 19.34 15.48
CA ARG A 260 -2.13 19.48 14.19
C ARG A 260 -0.62 19.57 14.35
N CYS A 261 0.10 18.94 13.44
CA CYS A 261 1.55 19.10 13.32
C CYS A 261 1.92 19.82 12.01
N ARG A 262 3.20 20.17 11.86
CA ARG A 262 3.73 20.72 10.60
C ARG A 262 4.31 19.59 9.76
N PRO A 263 4.32 19.70 8.41
CA PRO A 263 4.98 18.71 7.56
C PRO A 263 6.43 18.40 7.96
N ALA A 264 7.17 19.42 8.42
CA ALA A 264 8.55 19.29 8.87
C ALA A 264 8.71 18.37 10.10
N ASP A 265 7.67 18.23 10.93
CA ASP A 265 7.69 17.37 12.12
C ASP A 265 7.57 15.88 11.73
N LEU A 266 7.18 15.58 10.48
CA LEU A 266 7.07 14.24 9.90
C LEU A 266 8.15 13.96 8.84
N ALA A 267 9.15 14.83 8.71
CA ALA A 267 10.21 14.70 7.73
C ALA A 267 11.05 13.44 7.99
N GLY A 268 11.24 12.63 6.96
CA GLY A 268 12.04 11.42 7.00
C GLY A 268 13.49 11.61 6.56
N GLY A 269 14.24 10.53 6.68
CA GLY A 269 15.65 10.44 6.30
C GLY A 269 15.95 9.18 5.51
N ASN A 270 17.16 8.63 5.72
CA ASN A 270 17.52 7.33 5.20
C ASN A 270 16.88 6.20 6.03
N ALA A 271 17.05 4.95 5.58
CA ALA A 271 16.48 3.78 6.25
C ALA A 271 16.85 3.68 7.74
N ALA A 272 18.10 3.98 8.10
CA ALA A 272 18.54 3.95 9.50
C ALA A 272 17.87 5.05 10.36
N HIS A 273 17.67 6.24 9.80
CA HIS A 273 16.94 7.32 10.48
C HIS A 273 15.47 6.95 10.69
N ASN A 274 14.79 6.52 9.64
CA ASN A 274 13.37 6.15 9.72
C ASN A 274 13.16 4.95 10.66
N ALA A 275 14.06 3.96 10.65
CA ALA A 275 14.02 2.83 11.57
C ALA A 275 14.15 3.27 13.03
N ARG A 276 15.13 4.13 13.36
CA ARG A 276 15.28 4.66 14.73
C ARG A 276 14.05 5.43 15.19
N SER A 277 13.50 6.29 14.33
CA SER A 277 12.29 7.05 14.66
C SER A 277 11.08 6.14 14.88
N LEU A 278 10.92 5.12 14.03
CA LEU A 278 9.82 4.16 14.19
C LEU A 278 9.98 3.31 15.44
N GLU A 279 11.19 2.85 15.74
CA GLU A 279 11.48 2.11 16.98
C GLU A 279 11.24 2.97 18.22
N ALA A 280 11.58 4.27 18.19
CA ALA A 280 11.29 5.19 19.29
C ALA A 280 9.78 5.32 19.55
N VAL A 281 8.95 5.37 18.51
CA VAL A 281 7.48 5.38 18.67
C VAL A 281 6.97 4.04 19.21
N LEU A 282 7.33 2.92 18.57
CA LEU A 282 6.83 1.59 18.95
C LEU A 282 7.32 1.11 20.33
N SER A 283 8.42 1.68 20.84
CA SER A 283 8.93 1.44 22.21
C SER A 283 8.39 2.43 23.24
N GLY A 284 7.59 3.42 22.84
CA GLY A 284 6.99 4.42 23.72
C GLY A 284 7.92 5.56 24.15
N GLN A 285 9.10 5.68 23.52
CA GLN A 285 10.07 6.75 23.77
C GLN A 285 9.67 8.07 23.11
N GLU A 286 9.07 8.00 21.92
CA GLU A 286 8.58 9.17 21.17
C GLU A 286 7.10 9.43 21.47
N ARG A 287 6.76 10.70 21.72
CA ARG A 287 5.40 11.16 22.08
C ARG A 287 4.91 12.35 21.24
N GLY A 288 5.64 12.77 20.22
CA GLY A 288 5.27 13.85 19.32
C GLY A 288 4.57 13.40 18.03
N ALA A 289 4.67 14.24 17.00
CA ALA A 289 3.89 14.13 15.76
C ALA A 289 3.98 12.77 15.04
N HIS A 290 5.13 12.09 15.08
CA HIS A 290 5.26 10.77 14.47
C HIS A 290 4.36 9.74 15.17
N ARG A 291 4.28 9.76 16.50
CA ARG A 291 3.37 8.91 17.27
C ARG A 291 1.93 9.18 16.86
N ASP A 292 1.50 10.44 16.89
CA ASP A 292 0.13 10.83 16.56
C ASP A 292 -0.27 10.43 15.15
N CYS A 293 0.67 10.50 14.20
CA CYS A 293 0.45 10.03 12.85
C CYS A 293 0.20 8.51 12.78
N LEU A 294 0.94 7.71 13.55
CA LEU A 294 0.69 6.26 13.60
C LEU A 294 -0.62 5.94 14.34
N LEU A 295 -0.97 6.71 15.37
CA LEU A 295 -2.26 6.57 16.08
C LEU A 295 -3.44 6.81 15.13
N LEU A 296 -3.39 7.88 14.33
CA LEU A 296 -4.42 8.21 13.33
C LEU A 296 -4.59 7.09 12.30
N GLY A 297 -3.49 6.66 11.68
CA GLY A 297 -3.52 5.57 10.69
C GLY A 297 -4.04 4.25 11.29
N THR A 298 -3.66 3.96 12.54
CA THR A 298 -4.08 2.73 13.23
C THR A 298 -5.56 2.80 13.61
N ALA A 299 -6.05 3.96 14.06
CA ALA A 299 -7.48 4.16 14.34
C ALA A 299 -8.34 3.90 13.10
N LEU A 300 -7.91 4.37 11.92
CA LEU A 300 -8.55 4.06 10.64
C LEU A 300 -8.51 2.57 10.30
N ALA A 301 -7.38 1.90 10.54
CA ALA A 301 -7.27 0.46 10.31
C ALA A 301 -8.18 -0.35 11.25
N LEU A 302 -8.32 0.06 12.51
CA LEU A 302 -9.24 -0.53 13.48
C LEU A 302 -10.70 -0.30 13.09
N GLU A 303 -11.04 0.88 12.56
CA GLU A 303 -12.37 1.18 12.02
C GLU A 303 -12.68 0.34 10.78
N LEU A 304 -11.72 0.23 9.86
CA LEU A 304 -11.84 -0.60 8.67
C LEU A 304 -12.06 -2.08 9.04
N HIS A 305 -11.33 -2.57 10.04
CA HIS A 305 -11.53 -3.89 10.62
C HIS A 305 -12.91 -4.06 11.28
N GLY A 306 -13.56 -2.97 11.73
CA GLY A 306 -14.74 -3.05 12.60
C GLY A 306 -14.38 -3.45 14.03
N ALA A 307 -13.12 -3.27 14.45
CA ALA A 307 -12.70 -3.46 15.83
C ALA A 307 -13.25 -2.35 16.75
N THR A 308 -13.48 -1.16 16.21
CA THR A 308 -14.20 -0.03 16.81
C THR A 308 -14.86 0.78 15.69
N GLN A 309 -15.85 1.62 16.01
CA GLN A 309 -16.41 2.63 15.11
C GLN A 309 -16.16 4.06 15.58
N ASP A 310 -15.60 4.22 16.78
CA ASP A 310 -15.31 5.52 17.39
C ASP A 310 -13.84 5.89 17.10
N PRO A 311 -13.58 7.01 16.38
CA PRO A 311 -12.23 7.53 16.15
C PRO A 311 -11.39 7.68 17.43
N LEU A 312 -12.00 8.17 18.53
CA LEU A 312 -11.30 8.43 19.79
C LEU A 312 -10.93 7.11 20.49
N GLU A 313 -11.84 6.13 20.47
CA GLU A 313 -11.56 4.78 20.98
C GLU A 313 -10.44 4.12 20.16
N GLY A 314 -10.46 4.28 18.83
CA GLY A 314 -9.40 3.79 17.94
C GLY A 314 -8.01 4.33 18.30
N VAL A 315 -7.91 5.65 18.53
CA VAL A 315 -6.67 6.29 18.98
C VAL A 315 -6.27 5.80 20.37
N ALA A 316 -7.20 5.71 21.31
CA ALA A 316 -6.92 5.23 22.66
C ALA A 316 -6.37 3.80 22.66
N ARG A 317 -6.93 2.91 21.83
CA ARG A 317 -6.45 1.52 21.68
C ARG A 317 -5.06 1.44 21.06
N ALA A 318 -4.80 2.25 20.03
CA ALA A 318 -3.47 2.34 19.42
C ALA A 318 -2.43 2.86 20.43
N ALA A 319 -2.79 3.89 21.21
CA ALA A 319 -1.93 4.43 22.26
C ALA A 319 -1.65 3.39 23.35
N ALA A 320 -2.67 2.65 23.81
CA ALA A 320 -2.51 1.58 24.78
C ALA A 320 -1.59 0.46 24.28
N ALA A 321 -1.61 0.13 22.98
CA ALA A 321 -0.70 -0.87 22.40
C ALA A 321 0.77 -0.42 22.45
N ILE A 322 1.05 0.88 22.28
CA ILE A 322 2.39 1.44 22.48
C ILE A 322 2.74 1.43 23.98
N ASP A 323 1.90 2.03 24.82
CA ASP A 323 2.23 2.32 26.22
C ASP A 323 2.32 1.05 27.08
N SER A 324 1.59 -0.01 26.75
CA SER A 324 1.70 -1.34 27.38
C SER A 324 2.91 -2.17 26.88
N GLY A 325 3.67 -1.65 25.91
CA GLY A 325 4.77 -2.33 25.25
C GLY A 325 4.36 -3.45 24.30
N ALA A 326 3.08 -3.57 23.91
CA ALA A 326 2.63 -4.57 22.94
C ALA A 326 3.28 -4.37 21.57
N ALA A 327 3.37 -3.11 21.12
CA ALA A 327 4.07 -2.74 19.88
C ALA A 327 5.54 -3.19 19.89
N ARG A 328 6.26 -2.93 20.99
CA ARG A 328 7.63 -3.42 21.19
C ARG A 328 7.73 -4.94 21.15
N ARG A 329 6.80 -5.67 21.79
CA ARG A 329 6.79 -7.14 21.78
C ARG A 329 6.60 -7.71 20.37
N VAL A 330 5.75 -7.11 19.53
CA VAL A 330 5.59 -7.50 18.12
C VAL A 330 6.91 -7.29 17.37
N LEU A 331 7.56 -6.13 17.55
CA LEU A 331 8.85 -5.84 16.91
C LEU A 331 9.94 -6.86 17.32
N GLU A 332 10.03 -7.18 18.61
CA GLU A 332 10.96 -8.20 19.12
C GLU A 332 10.65 -9.60 18.60
N ALA A 333 9.37 -9.98 18.51
CA ALA A 333 8.96 -11.27 17.96
C ALA A 333 9.36 -11.42 16.49
N LEU A 334 9.15 -10.38 15.69
CA LEU A 334 9.57 -10.36 14.29
C LEU A 334 11.10 -10.40 14.11
N ARG A 335 11.87 -9.78 15.02
CA ARG A 335 13.35 -9.88 15.04
C ARG A 335 13.84 -11.29 15.37
N ARG A 336 13.13 -12.03 16.23
CA ARG A 336 13.49 -13.40 16.62
C ARG A 336 13.33 -14.41 15.47
N GLY A 337 12.50 -14.14 14.47
CA GLY A 337 12.39 -14.93 13.23
C GLY A 337 13.65 -14.94 12.35
N ARG A 338 14.80 -14.51 12.86
CA ARG A 338 16.13 -14.59 12.23
C ARG A 338 16.86 -15.92 12.47
N SER A 339 16.45 -16.71 13.46
CA SER A 339 17.12 -17.95 13.88
C SER A 339 16.63 -19.18 13.16
#